data_AF-A0A953XCY1-F1
#
_entry.id   AF-A0A953XCY1-F1
#
_cell.length_a   1.000
_cell.length_b   1.000
_cell.length_c   1.000
_cell.angle_alpha   90.00
_cell.angle_beta   90.00
_cell.angle_gamma   90.00
#
_symmetry.space_group_name_H-M   'P 1'
#
loop_
_entity.id
_entity.type
_entity.pdbx_description
1 polymer ?
#
loop_
_entity_poly.entity_id
_entity_poly.type
_entity_poly.pdbx_seq_one_letter_code
_entity_poly.pdbx_strand_id
1 'polypeptide(L)'
;MVTQLGSALEDGLQKWGDVVATAGWGQLHVQSIDFETKTGRVIVEDPWELTIYRTDDLANNLPFLCGKLSGIFTHAYGRTMRAKVIDILDVGNWPQAVIDLAPSDATLLSELEELMRRDGFTRQERLQFANRQLRERTQELARANSLLTIARNDADTLRKVAEEANAAKSRLIASMSHELRTPLNAILGFSEIIRDQIFGAGANDRYRDYAEDIYNSGTHLLELIGDLLDLAKV
;
A
#
# COMPACT_ATOMS: atom_id res chain seq x y z
N MET A 1 -7.19 -28.41 -24.76
CA MET A 1 -5.79 -28.25 -25.19
C MET A 1 -5.81 -28.21 -26.71
N VAL A 2 -5.71 -27.03 -27.32
CA VAL A 2 -5.85 -26.87 -28.79
C VAL A 2 -4.48 -27.16 -29.41
N THR A 3 -4.41 -28.18 -30.26
CA THR A 3 -3.16 -28.77 -30.75
C THR A 3 -2.90 -28.54 -32.25
N GLN A 4 -3.70 -27.71 -32.94
CA GLN A 4 -3.41 -27.26 -34.30
C GLN A 4 -3.75 -25.77 -34.47
N LEU A 5 -2.75 -24.98 -34.84
CA LEU A 5 -2.82 -23.52 -34.99
C LEU A 5 -2.85 -23.07 -36.46
N GLY A 6 -3.18 -23.96 -37.40
CA GLY A 6 -3.10 -23.66 -38.84
C GLY A 6 -4.29 -22.90 -39.46
N SER A 7 -5.44 -22.82 -38.78
CA SER A 7 -6.62 -22.05 -39.22
C SER A 7 -7.26 -21.22 -38.09
N ALA A 8 -6.99 -21.57 -36.83
CA ALA A 8 -7.60 -20.92 -35.68
C ALA A 8 -7.06 -19.51 -35.37
N LEU A 9 -5.81 -19.21 -35.75
CA LEU A 9 -5.21 -17.91 -35.45
C LEU A 9 -5.74 -16.82 -36.37
N GLU A 10 -5.79 -17.08 -37.67
CA GLU A 10 -6.30 -16.13 -38.68
C GLU A 10 -7.78 -15.84 -38.43
N ASP A 11 -8.60 -16.88 -38.28
CA ASP A 11 -10.02 -16.75 -37.93
C ASP A 11 -10.23 -16.02 -36.59
N GLY A 12 -9.38 -16.33 -35.60
CA GLY A 12 -9.44 -15.70 -34.28
C GLY A 12 -9.03 -14.22 -34.33
N LEU A 13 -8.01 -13.90 -35.11
CA LEU A 13 -7.49 -12.55 -35.30
C LEU A 13 -8.46 -11.69 -36.10
N GLN A 14 -9.11 -12.27 -37.11
CA GLN A 14 -10.15 -11.58 -37.88
C GLN A 14 -11.36 -11.25 -37.00
N LYS A 15 -11.85 -12.23 -36.21
CA LYS A 15 -12.95 -12.00 -35.25
C LYS A 15 -12.59 -10.95 -34.20
N TRP A 16 -11.36 -10.99 -33.70
CA TRP A 16 -10.86 -9.96 -32.79
C TRP A 16 -10.83 -8.58 -33.47
N GLY A 17 -10.37 -8.53 -34.72
CA GLY A 17 -10.38 -7.36 -35.60
C GLY A 17 -11.77 -6.74 -35.74
N ASP A 18 -12.77 -7.55 -36.06
CA ASP A 18 -14.15 -7.11 -36.21
C ASP A 18 -14.71 -6.50 -34.90
N VAL A 19 -14.36 -7.09 -33.75
CA VAL A 19 -14.75 -6.56 -32.44
C VAL A 19 -14.07 -5.23 -32.16
N VAL A 20 -12.75 -5.11 -32.35
CA VAL A 20 -12.03 -3.87 -32.05
C VAL A 20 -12.32 -2.75 -33.04
N ALA A 21 -12.73 -3.08 -34.27
CA ALA A 21 -13.22 -2.11 -35.24
C ALA A 21 -14.44 -1.35 -34.68
N THR A 22 -15.33 -2.02 -33.94
CA THR A 22 -16.47 -1.35 -33.26
C THR A 22 -16.04 -0.36 -32.18
N ALA A 23 -14.82 -0.51 -31.63
CA ALA A 23 -14.21 0.40 -30.67
C ALA A 23 -13.36 1.51 -31.36
N GLY A 24 -13.42 1.62 -32.68
CA GLY A 24 -12.72 2.65 -33.46
C GLY A 24 -11.25 2.35 -33.73
N TRP A 25 -10.81 1.09 -33.65
CA TRP A 25 -9.40 0.73 -33.85
C TRP A 25 -8.98 0.66 -35.33
N GLY A 26 -9.92 0.85 -36.24
CA GLY A 26 -9.75 0.57 -37.66
C GLY A 26 -10.19 -0.84 -38.04
N GLN A 27 -10.45 -1.08 -39.31
CA GLN A 27 -10.75 -2.41 -39.84
C GLN A 27 -9.46 -3.18 -40.07
N LEU A 28 -9.35 -4.35 -39.44
CA LEU A 28 -8.17 -5.19 -39.53
C LEU A 28 -8.37 -6.26 -40.61
N HIS A 29 -7.39 -6.39 -41.50
CA HIS A 29 -7.32 -7.42 -42.52
C HIS A 29 -6.00 -8.17 -42.40
N VAL A 30 -6.08 -9.48 -42.21
CA VAL A 30 -4.90 -10.35 -42.26
C VAL A 30 -4.50 -10.55 -43.72
N GLN A 31 -3.27 -10.19 -44.08
CA GLN A 31 -2.76 -10.38 -45.44
C GLN A 31 -1.97 -11.68 -45.57
N SER A 32 -1.13 -12.00 -44.57
CA SER A 32 -0.40 -13.28 -44.52
C SER A 32 0.02 -13.62 -43.10
N ILE A 33 0.10 -14.92 -42.80
CA ILE A 33 0.62 -15.49 -41.56
C ILE A 33 1.44 -16.71 -41.94
N ASP A 34 2.70 -16.75 -41.54
CA ASP A 34 3.60 -17.88 -41.77
C ASP A 34 4.12 -18.40 -40.43
N PHE A 35 3.75 -19.63 -40.10
CA PHE A 35 4.14 -20.30 -38.85
C PHE A 35 5.55 -20.89 -38.88
N GLU A 36 6.10 -21.20 -40.05
CA GLU A 36 7.46 -21.75 -40.18
C GLU A 36 8.48 -20.63 -39.99
N THR A 37 8.33 -19.54 -40.74
CA THR A 37 9.22 -18.37 -40.62
C THR A 37 8.84 -17.47 -39.45
N LYS A 38 7.67 -17.71 -38.83
CA LYS A 38 7.09 -16.90 -37.75
C LYS A 38 6.97 -15.45 -38.17
N THR A 39 6.45 -15.21 -39.37
CA THR A 39 6.20 -13.87 -39.89
C THR A 39 4.71 -13.65 -40.12
N GLY A 40 4.31 -12.41 -40.32
CA GLY A 40 2.94 -12.09 -40.68
C GLY A 40 2.82 -10.66 -41.18
N ARG A 41 1.74 -10.38 -41.89
CA ARG A 41 1.41 -9.05 -42.38
C ARG A 41 -0.06 -8.77 -42.17
N VAL A 42 -0.34 -7.61 -41.60
CA VAL A 42 -1.69 -7.15 -41.29
C VAL A 42 -1.86 -5.74 -41.87
N ILE A 43 -3.01 -5.50 -42.47
CA ILE A 43 -3.43 -4.17 -42.92
C ILE A 43 -4.49 -3.67 -41.96
N VAL A 44 -4.37 -2.41 -41.53
CA VAL A 44 -5.39 -1.75 -40.71
C VAL A 44 -5.90 -0.53 -41.47
N GLU A 45 -7.16 -0.54 -41.85
CA GLU A 45 -7.84 0.58 -42.49
C GLU A 45 -8.44 1.53 -41.44
N ASP A 46 -8.28 2.82 -41.66
CA ASP A 46 -8.76 3.91 -40.80
C ASP A 46 -8.40 3.75 -39.30
N PRO A 47 -7.13 3.53 -38.93
CA PRO A 47 -6.74 3.47 -37.54
C PRO A 47 -6.79 4.85 -36.89
N TRP A 48 -7.48 4.96 -35.74
CA TRP A 48 -7.62 6.22 -34.98
C TRP A 48 -6.30 6.93 -34.67
N GLU A 49 -5.19 6.20 -34.50
CA GLU A 49 -3.88 6.83 -34.20
C GLU A 49 -3.47 7.78 -35.32
N LEU A 50 -3.69 7.41 -36.59
CA LEU A 50 -3.40 8.25 -37.75
C LEU A 50 -4.32 9.47 -37.85
N THR A 51 -5.52 9.40 -37.26
CA THR A 51 -6.42 10.54 -37.14
C THR A 51 -5.89 11.57 -36.14
N ILE A 52 -5.17 11.13 -35.10
CA ILE A 52 -4.64 12.02 -34.06
C ILE A 52 -3.28 12.57 -34.47
N TYR A 53 -2.40 11.73 -35.01
CA TYR A 53 -1.06 12.14 -35.40
C TYR A 53 -0.54 11.27 -36.56
N ARG A 54 0.15 11.93 -37.50
CA ARG A 54 0.90 11.25 -38.56
C ARG A 54 2.29 11.87 -38.62
N THR A 55 3.32 11.03 -38.60
CA THR A 55 4.72 11.44 -38.63
C THR A 55 5.42 10.88 -39.86
N ASP A 56 6.43 11.59 -40.36
CA ASP A 56 7.26 11.10 -41.48
C ASP A 56 8.00 9.79 -41.13
N ASP A 57 8.27 9.57 -39.85
CA ASP A 57 8.83 8.30 -39.35
C ASP A 57 7.72 7.25 -39.17
N LEU A 58 7.62 6.33 -40.14
CA LEU A 58 6.62 5.25 -40.13
C LEU A 58 6.56 4.48 -38.80
N ALA A 59 7.71 4.26 -38.15
CA ALA A 59 7.78 3.51 -36.89
C ALA A 59 7.02 4.16 -35.73
N ASN A 60 6.77 5.46 -35.80
CA ASN A 60 6.16 6.23 -34.71
C ASN A 60 4.66 6.46 -34.88
N ASN A 61 4.05 6.00 -35.98
CA ASN A 61 2.66 6.34 -36.31
C ASN A 61 1.60 5.51 -35.56
N LEU A 62 1.89 4.24 -35.26
CA LEU A 62 0.91 3.28 -34.70
C LEU A 62 1.45 2.49 -33.49
N PRO A 63 2.05 3.15 -32.48
CA PRO A 63 2.66 2.50 -31.32
C PRO A 63 1.66 1.63 -30.54
N PHE A 64 0.39 2.04 -30.41
CA PHE A 64 -0.59 1.24 -29.69
C PHE A 64 -0.95 -0.04 -30.46
N LEU A 65 -1.31 0.09 -31.74
CA LEU A 65 -1.66 -1.07 -32.57
C LEU A 65 -0.48 -2.02 -32.76
N CYS A 66 0.73 -1.49 -32.99
CA CYS A 66 1.95 -2.30 -33.06
C CYS A 66 2.21 -3.02 -31.72
N GLY A 67 1.98 -2.38 -30.58
CA GLY A 67 2.12 -3.02 -29.27
C GLY A 67 1.15 -4.18 -29.06
N LYS A 68 -0.12 -4.01 -29.45
CA LYS A 68 -1.14 -5.07 -29.36
C LYS A 68 -0.81 -6.26 -30.26
N LEU A 69 -0.49 -5.99 -31.52
CA LEU A 69 -0.13 -7.03 -32.49
C LEU A 69 1.15 -7.77 -32.07
N SER A 70 2.17 -7.05 -31.59
CA SER A 70 3.40 -7.67 -31.06
C SER A 70 3.08 -8.65 -29.93
N GLY A 71 2.21 -8.28 -28.99
CA GLY A 71 1.80 -9.14 -27.87
C GLY A 71 1.02 -10.39 -28.32
N ILE A 72 0.03 -10.20 -29.21
CA ILE A 72 -0.79 -11.31 -29.75
C ILE A 72 0.09 -12.34 -30.45
N PHE A 73 0.95 -11.90 -31.36
CA PHE A 73 1.80 -12.80 -32.12
C PHE A 73 2.95 -13.37 -31.27
N THR A 74 3.42 -12.64 -30.25
CA THR A 74 4.38 -13.19 -29.28
C THR A 74 3.80 -14.39 -28.56
N HIS A 75 2.54 -14.28 -28.13
CA HIS A 75 1.82 -15.38 -27.50
C HIS A 75 1.56 -16.52 -28.49
N ALA A 76 1.11 -16.21 -29.71
CA ALA A 76 0.76 -17.22 -30.72
C ALA A 76 1.97 -18.04 -31.21
N TYR A 77 3.14 -17.41 -31.39
CA TYR A 77 4.34 -18.06 -31.93
C TYR A 77 5.34 -18.54 -30.86
N GLY A 78 5.07 -18.28 -29.58
CA GLY A 78 5.91 -18.68 -28.46
C GLY A 78 7.32 -18.08 -28.48
N ARG A 79 7.49 -16.91 -29.12
CA ARG A 79 8.76 -16.16 -29.22
C ARG A 79 8.44 -14.68 -29.27
N THR A 80 9.36 -13.82 -28.80
CA THR A 80 9.24 -12.37 -28.95
C THR A 80 9.05 -11.98 -30.42
N MET A 81 7.89 -11.38 -30.69
CA MET A 81 7.48 -10.85 -31.99
C MET A 81 7.40 -9.34 -31.92
N ARG A 82 7.71 -8.67 -33.02
CA ARG A 82 7.59 -7.22 -33.16
C ARG A 82 6.80 -6.86 -34.40
N ALA A 83 5.77 -6.05 -34.20
CA ALA A 83 5.00 -5.43 -35.26
C ALA A 83 5.61 -4.06 -35.60
N LYS A 84 5.73 -3.76 -36.88
CA LYS A 84 6.27 -2.49 -37.38
C LYS A 84 5.46 -2.01 -38.56
N VAL A 85 5.08 -0.74 -38.55
CA VAL A 85 4.50 -0.08 -39.72
C VAL A 85 5.57 0.01 -40.81
N ILE A 86 5.29 -0.58 -41.96
CA ILE A 86 6.18 -0.56 -43.13
C ILE A 86 5.68 0.40 -44.20
N ASP A 87 4.40 0.75 -44.19
CA ASP A 87 3.81 1.68 -45.13
C ASP A 87 2.51 2.29 -44.59
N ILE A 88 2.16 3.49 -45.06
CA ILE A 88 0.87 4.12 -44.85
C ILE A 88 0.37 4.61 -46.20
N LEU A 89 -0.67 3.97 -46.71
CA LEU A 89 -1.26 4.21 -48.00
C LEU A 89 -2.57 4.98 -47.83
N ASP A 90 -2.75 6.07 -48.58
CA ASP A 90 -4.03 6.78 -48.62
C ASP A 90 -4.90 6.16 -49.73
N VAL A 91 -5.65 5.11 -49.38
CA VAL A 91 -6.48 4.35 -50.33
C VAL A 91 -7.93 4.80 -50.23
N GLY A 92 -8.43 5.48 -51.27
CA GLY A 92 -9.76 6.06 -51.27
C GLY A 92 -9.85 7.26 -50.31
N ASN A 93 -10.78 7.21 -49.35
CA ASN A 93 -10.98 8.29 -48.37
C ASN A 93 -10.31 8.05 -47.02
N TRP A 94 -9.72 6.87 -46.79
CA TRP A 94 -9.23 6.46 -45.48
C TRP A 94 -7.78 5.97 -45.55
N PRO A 95 -6.94 6.32 -44.57
CA PRO A 95 -5.57 5.83 -44.53
C PRO A 95 -5.54 4.34 -44.18
N GLN A 96 -4.66 3.58 -44.83
CA GLN A 96 -4.39 2.18 -44.56
C GLN A 96 -2.95 2.02 -44.10
N ALA A 97 -2.76 1.39 -42.95
CA ALA A 97 -1.44 1.08 -42.44
C ALA A 97 -1.08 -0.37 -42.73
N VAL A 98 0.08 -0.59 -43.34
CA VAL A 98 0.63 -1.92 -43.56
C VAL A 98 1.63 -2.23 -42.44
N ILE A 99 1.38 -3.31 -41.70
CA ILE A 99 2.14 -3.68 -40.52
C ILE A 99 2.75 -5.07 -40.72
N ASP A 100 4.08 -5.14 -40.67
CA ASP A 100 4.83 -6.39 -40.70
C ASP A 100 5.13 -6.89 -39.30
N LEU A 101 5.01 -8.20 -39.12
CA LEU A 101 5.33 -8.94 -37.92
C LEU A 101 6.50 -9.87 -38.19
N ALA A 102 7.57 -9.73 -37.41
CA ALA A 102 8.75 -10.57 -37.51
C ALA A 102 9.30 -10.93 -36.12
N PRO A 103 10.07 -12.04 -36.00
CA PRO A 103 10.77 -12.37 -34.78
C PRO A 103 11.73 -11.24 -34.41
N SER A 104 11.79 -10.90 -33.12
CA SER A 104 12.72 -9.90 -32.63
C SER A 104 13.62 -10.49 -31.57
N ASP A 105 14.92 -10.43 -31.82
CA ASP A 105 15.95 -10.71 -30.81
C ASP A 105 16.32 -9.45 -30.01
N ALA A 106 15.68 -8.32 -30.32
CA ALA A 106 15.86 -7.09 -29.58
C ALA A 106 15.22 -7.24 -28.19
N THR A 107 16.09 -7.36 -27.19
CA THR A 107 15.73 -7.23 -25.78
C THR A 107 15.23 -5.82 -25.49
N LEU A 108 14.44 -5.66 -24.41
CA LEU A 108 14.12 -4.34 -23.85
C LEU A 108 15.37 -3.45 -23.71
N LEU A 109 16.53 -4.05 -23.42
CA LEU A 109 17.80 -3.36 -23.28
C LEU A 109 18.30 -2.77 -24.62
N SER A 110 18.32 -3.56 -25.69
CA SER A 110 18.79 -3.10 -27.01
C SER A 110 17.86 -2.07 -27.65
N GLU A 111 16.54 -2.18 -27.41
CA GLU A 111 15.59 -1.16 -27.86
C GLU A 111 15.70 0.12 -27.05
N LEU A 112 15.92 0.00 -25.73
CA LEU A 112 16.22 1.16 -24.90
C LEU A 112 17.50 1.84 -25.43
N GLU A 113 18.55 1.10 -25.77
CA GLU A 113 19.78 1.66 -26.33
C GLU A 113 19.61 2.34 -27.71
N GLU A 114 18.69 1.86 -28.54
CA GLU A 114 18.40 2.43 -29.85
C GLU A 114 17.47 3.64 -29.78
N LEU A 115 16.43 3.59 -28.93
CA LEU A 115 15.59 4.74 -28.58
C LEU A 115 16.42 5.84 -27.89
N MET A 116 17.37 5.46 -27.02
CA MET A 116 18.31 6.38 -26.39
C MET A 116 19.30 7.01 -27.39
N ARG A 117 19.57 6.40 -28.55
CA ARG A 117 20.36 7.02 -29.62
C ARG A 117 19.54 7.99 -30.47
N ARG A 118 18.24 7.77 -30.60
CA ARG A 118 17.31 8.56 -31.42
C ARG A 118 16.88 9.86 -30.75
N ASP A 119 16.66 9.85 -29.44
CA ASP A 119 16.33 11.05 -28.66
C ASP A 119 17.62 11.75 -28.17
N GLY A 120 17.87 12.96 -28.68
CA GLY A 120 19.07 13.78 -28.46
C GLY A 120 19.35 14.21 -27.01
N PHE A 121 19.71 13.26 -26.15
CA PHE A 121 20.35 13.48 -24.86
C PHE A 121 21.62 12.66 -24.81
N THR A 122 22.78 13.31 -24.72
CA THR A 122 24.05 12.60 -24.61
C THR A 122 24.10 11.77 -23.32
N ARG A 123 24.86 10.67 -23.32
CA ARG A 123 25.07 9.82 -22.12
C ARG A 123 25.50 10.64 -20.89
N GLN A 124 26.22 11.73 -21.13
CA GLN A 124 26.74 12.63 -20.12
C GLN A 124 25.65 13.50 -19.48
N GLU A 125 24.70 14.02 -20.27
CA GLU A 125 23.59 14.83 -19.77
C GLU A 125 22.60 14.01 -18.96
N ARG A 126 22.35 12.74 -19.34
CA ARG A 126 21.49 11.83 -18.56
C ARG A 126 22.13 11.45 -17.23
N LEU A 127 23.44 11.20 -17.22
CA LEU A 127 24.18 10.95 -15.98
C LEU A 127 24.14 12.17 -15.06
N GLN A 128 24.26 13.38 -15.60
CA GLN A 128 24.14 14.61 -14.81
C GLN A 128 22.73 14.80 -14.25
N PHE A 129 21.70 14.56 -15.06
CA PHE A 129 20.31 14.62 -14.61
C PHE A 129 20.00 13.59 -13.51
N ALA A 130 20.40 12.32 -13.72
CA ALA A 130 20.21 11.26 -12.74
C ALA A 130 20.99 11.55 -11.44
N ASN A 131 22.21 12.06 -11.52
CA ASN A 131 22.98 12.49 -10.35
C ASN A 131 22.30 13.64 -9.60
N ARG A 132 21.70 14.59 -10.31
CA ARG A 132 20.94 15.70 -9.70
C ARG A 132 19.74 15.17 -8.92
N GLN A 133 18.95 14.30 -9.55
CA GLN A 133 17.79 13.66 -8.91
C GLN A 133 18.19 12.85 -7.68
N LEU A 134 19.27 12.07 -7.76
CA LEU A 134 19.80 11.31 -6.63
C LEU A 134 20.22 12.22 -5.48
N ARG A 135 20.88 13.35 -5.76
CA ARG A 135 21.24 14.33 -4.73
C ARG A 135 20.03 14.95 -4.06
N GLU A 136 19.02 15.34 -4.85
CA GLU A 136 17.77 15.90 -4.35
C GLU A 136 17.04 14.90 -3.43
N ARG A 137 16.90 13.65 -3.87
CA ARG A 137 16.30 12.57 -3.05
C ARG A 137 17.10 12.25 -1.80
N THR A 138 18.43 12.22 -1.89
CA THR A 138 19.29 11.99 -0.73
C THR A 138 19.14 13.12 0.29
N GLN A 139 19.04 14.36 -0.17
CA GLN A 139 18.83 15.51 0.71
C GLN A 139 17.43 15.50 1.34
N GLU A 140 16.40 15.12 0.58
CA GLU A 140 15.03 14.94 1.08
C GLU A 140 14.98 13.86 2.17
N LEU A 141 15.59 12.69 1.92
CA LEU A 141 15.69 11.60 2.90
C LEU A 141 16.48 12.03 4.15
N ALA A 142 17.58 12.77 4.00
CA ALA A 142 18.35 13.28 5.13
C ALA A 142 17.52 14.24 6.00
N ARG A 143 16.73 15.12 5.37
CA ARG A 143 15.79 16.01 6.09
C ARG A 143 14.71 15.21 6.81
N ALA A 144 14.09 14.26 6.13
CA ALA A 144 13.05 13.41 6.72
C ALA A 144 13.59 12.61 7.92
N ASN A 145 14.77 12.00 7.81
CA ASN A 145 15.41 11.28 8.90
C ASN A 145 15.74 12.19 10.10
N SER A 146 16.18 13.42 9.85
CA SER A 146 16.44 14.39 10.92
C SER A 146 15.16 14.73 11.69
N LEU A 147 14.06 15.00 10.97
CA LEU A 147 12.76 15.28 11.58
C LEU A 147 12.22 14.07 12.37
N LEU A 148 12.34 12.86 11.82
CA LEU A 148 11.96 11.63 12.52
C LEU A 148 12.77 11.43 13.80
N THR A 149 14.06 11.75 13.77
CA THR A 149 14.93 11.65 14.95
C THR A 149 14.50 12.61 16.04
N ILE A 150 14.17 13.86 15.68
CA ILE A 150 13.65 14.86 16.63
C ILE A 150 12.32 14.38 17.22
N ALA A 151 11.36 14.01 16.38
CA ALA A 151 10.04 13.56 16.84
C ALA A 151 10.12 12.32 17.74
N ARG A 152 11.05 11.40 17.44
CA ARG A 152 11.32 10.22 18.28
C ARG A 152 11.88 10.61 19.64
N ASN A 153 12.85 11.51 19.70
CA ASN A 153 13.42 11.98 20.96
C ASN A 153 12.36 12.70 21.80
N ASP A 154 11.53 13.54 21.19
CA ASP A 154 10.43 14.22 21.87
C ASP A 154 9.44 13.20 22.45
N ALA A 155 9.04 12.21 21.65
CA ALA A 155 8.17 11.13 22.11
C ALA A 155 8.78 10.34 23.28
N ASP A 156 10.07 10.02 23.22
CA ASP A 156 10.77 9.32 24.30
C ASP A 156 10.86 10.16 25.59
N THR A 157 11.04 11.48 25.48
CA THR A 157 11.03 12.37 26.65
C THR A 157 9.65 12.45 27.28
N LEU A 158 8.60 12.63 26.48
CA LEU A 158 7.20 12.65 26.96
C LEU A 158 6.81 11.32 27.60
N ARG A 159 7.25 10.20 27.02
CA ARG A 159 7.03 8.86 27.59
C ARG A 159 7.66 8.72 28.96
N LYS A 160 8.92 9.15 29.13
CA LYS A 160 9.60 9.12 30.44
C LYS A 160 8.89 9.99 31.48
N VAL A 161 8.47 11.20 31.11
CA VAL A 161 7.71 12.08 32.01
C VAL A 161 6.40 11.44 32.44
N ALA A 162 5.67 10.81 31.50
CA ALA A 162 4.44 10.09 31.82
C ALA A 162 4.68 8.87 32.74
N GLU A 163 5.75 8.11 32.51
CA GLU A 163 6.14 6.97 33.35
C GLU A 163 6.52 7.41 34.77
N GLU A 164 7.30 8.49 34.90
CA GLU A 164 7.66 9.08 36.19
C GLU A 164 6.44 9.59 36.96
N ALA A 165 5.53 10.27 36.26
CA ALA A 165 4.28 10.74 36.84
C ALA A 165 3.38 9.58 37.29
N ASN A 166 3.29 8.50 36.50
CA ASN A 166 2.52 7.31 36.88
C ASN A 166 3.13 6.63 38.11
N ALA A 167 4.46 6.44 38.12
CA ALA A 167 5.16 5.87 39.27
C ALA A 167 4.99 6.72 40.54
N ALA A 168 5.01 8.05 40.41
CA ALA A 168 4.75 8.95 41.54
C ALA A 168 3.30 8.82 42.05
N LYS A 169 2.32 8.74 41.14
CA LYS A 169 0.91 8.50 41.48
C LYS A 169 0.73 7.18 42.23
N SER A 170 1.30 6.08 41.73
CA SER A 170 1.21 4.77 42.38
C SER A 170 1.84 4.77 43.78
N ARG A 171 3.00 5.41 43.95
CA ARG A 171 3.65 5.57 45.26
C ARG A 171 2.79 6.38 46.24
N LEU A 172 2.18 7.47 45.77
CA LEU A 172 1.31 8.31 46.61
C LEU A 172 0.07 7.52 47.09
N ILE A 173 -0.60 6.81 46.18
CA ILE A 173 -1.78 6.00 46.52
C ILE A 173 -1.41 4.88 47.51
N ALA A 174 -0.28 4.21 47.29
CA ALA A 174 0.19 3.16 48.20
C ALA A 174 0.51 3.71 49.60
N SER A 175 1.17 4.87 49.71
CA SER A 175 1.47 5.52 50.98
C SER A 175 0.20 5.92 51.72
N MET A 176 -0.71 6.62 51.03
CA MET A 176 -1.99 7.06 51.62
C MET A 176 -2.82 5.87 52.08
N SER A 177 -2.85 4.77 51.33
CA SER A 177 -3.55 3.55 51.74
C SER A 177 -3.02 3.00 53.06
N HIS A 178 -1.70 2.93 53.23
CA HIS A 178 -1.11 2.44 54.48
C HIS A 178 -1.42 3.36 55.66
N GLU A 179 -1.34 4.68 55.44
CA GLU A 179 -1.66 5.69 56.45
C GLU A 179 -3.14 5.68 56.84
N LEU A 180 -4.05 5.31 55.93
CA LEU A 180 -5.48 5.19 56.19
C LEU A 180 -5.85 3.85 56.85
N ARG A 181 -5.22 2.75 56.47
CA ARG A 181 -5.48 1.42 57.05
C ARG A 181 -5.23 1.37 58.55
N THR A 182 -4.16 2.02 59.02
CA THR A 182 -3.77 2.00 60.43
C THR A 182 -4.83 2.60 61.37
N PRO A 183 -5.30 3.86 61.20
CA PRO A 183 -6.36 4.44 62.02
C PRO A 183 -7.72 3.76 61.77
N LEU A 184 -8.00 3.31 60.55
CA LEU A 184 -9.25 2.62 60.23
C LEU A 184 -9.36 1.29 60.96
N ASN A 185 -8.30 0.48 60.96
CA ASN A 185 -8.23 -0.76 61.75
C ASN A 185 -8.38 -0.51 63.24
N ALA A 186 -7.85 0.60 63.77
CA ALA A 186 -8.05 0.97 65.17
C ALA A 186 -9.53 1.31 65.47
N ILE A 187 -10.19 2.06 64.59
CA ILE A 187 -11.63 2.36 64.71
C ILE A 187 -12.47 1.08 64.66
N LEU A 188 -12.15 0.16 63.72
CA LEU A 188 -12.80 -1.14 63.61
C LEU A 188 -12.61 -1.98 64.87
N GLY A 189 -11.41 -2.01 65.45
CA GLY A 189 -11.15 -2.74 66.69
C GLY A 189 -11.93 -2.17 67.88
N PHE A 190 -12.02 -0.85 68.01
CA PHE A 190 -12.82 -0.23 69.06
C PHE A 190 -14.32 -0.43 68.86
N SER A 191 -14.80 -0.37 67.62
CA SER A 191 -16.21 -0.63 67.33
C SER A 191 -16.58 -2.10 67.56
N GLU A 192 -15.68 -3.04 67.25
CA GLU A 192 -15.84 -4.46 67.57
C GLU A 192 -15.90 -4.71 69.09
N ILE A 193 -15.01 -4.11 69.87
CA ILE A 193 -15.02 -4.20 71.34
C ILE A 193 -16.36 -3.72 71.92
N ILE A 194 -16.92 -2.62 71.37
CA ILE A 194 -18.20 -2.05 71.81
C ILE A 194 -19.37 -2.94 71.37
N ARG A 195 -19.35 -3.44 70.13
CA ARG A 195 -20.36 -4.33 69.56
C ARG A 195 -20.47 -5.64 70.34
N ASP A 196 -19.33 -6.25 70.64
CA ASP A 196 -19.26 -7.58 71.26
C ASP A 196 -19.39 -7.52 72.80
N GLN A 197 -19.56 -6.31 73.36
CA GLN A 197 -19.75 -6.07 74.80
C GLN A 197 -18.66 -6.75 75.66
N ILE A 198 -17.41 -6.76 75.18
CA ILE A 198 -16.28 -7.52 75.78
C ILE A 198 -16.02 -7.11 77.25
N PHE A 199 -16.37 -5.88 77.64
CA PHE A 199 -16.22 -5.36 79.00
C PHE A 199 -17.51 -5.42 79.86
N GLY A 200 -18.56 -6.10 79.40
CA GLY A 200 -19.80 -6.36 80.14
C GLY A 200 -21.06 -5.81 79.48
N ALA A 201 -22.22 -6.40 79.80
CA ALA A 201 -23.52 -6.17 79.15
C ALA A 201 -24.23 -4.84 79.52
N GLY A 202 -23.47 -3.79 79.89
CA GLY A 202 -24.00 -2.54 80.44
C GLY A 202 -24.30 -1.42 79.43
N ALA A 203 -24.00 -1.60 78.14
CA ALA A 203 -24.22 -0.59 77.12
C ALA A 203 -25.66 -0.65 76.55
N ASN A 204 -26.32 0.50 76.41
CA ASN A 204 -27.63 0.63 75.75
C ASN A 204 -27.57 0.05 74.33
N ASP A 205 -28.57 -0.75 73.93
CA ASP A 205 -28.64 -1.46 72.64
C ASP A 205 -28.32 -0.56 71.43
N ARG A 206 -28.69 0.74 71.48
CA ARG A 206 -28.37 1.69 70.40
C ARG A 206 -26.87 1.92 70.21
N TYR A 207 -26.06 1.85 71.27
CA TYR A 207 -24.60 1.97 71.14
C TYR A 207 -23.99 0.75 70.46
N ARG A 208 -24.58 -0.43 70.66
CA ARG A 208 -24.17 -1.64 69.95
C ARG A 208 -24.45 -1.52 68.46
N ASP A 209 -25.67 -1.08 68.11
CA ASP A 209 -26.08 -0.91 66.72
C ASP A 209 -25.20 0.15 66.00
N TYR A 210 -24.89 1.27 66.66
CA TYR A 210 -23.95 2.26 66.11
C TYR A 210 -22.52 1.72 65.95
N ALA A 211 -22.06 0.87 66.86
CA ALA A 211 -20.73 0.26 66.75
C ALA A 211 -20.68 -0.75 65.60
N GLU A 212 -21.77 -1.48 65.36
CA GLU A 212 -21.93 -2.35 64.20
C GLU A 212 -21.92 -1.55 62.88
N ASP A 213 -22.61 -0.42 62.81
CA ASP A 213 -22.61 0.46 61.63
C ASP A 213 -21.21 1.02 61.33
N ILE A 214 -20.48 1.45 62.37
CA ILE A 214 -19.09 1.93 62.23
C ILE A 214 -18.18 0.80 61.72
N TYR A 215 -18.36 -0.42 62.24
CA TYR A 215 -17.59 -1.59 61.82
C TYR A 215 -17.82 -1.95 60.34
N ASN A 216 -19.08 -2.02 59.93
CA ASN A 216 -19.45 -2.37 58.57
C ASN A 216 -18.97 -1.31 57.57
N SER A 217 -19.14 -0.03 57.91
CA SER A 217 -18.69 1.09 57.08
C SER A 217 -17.16 1.13 56.94
N GLY A 218 -16.43 0.87 58.02
CA GLY A 218 -14.98 0.85 58.00
C GLY A 218 -14.40 -0.33 57.21
N THR A 219 -15.04 -1.49 57.31
CA THR A 219 -14.66 -2.68 56.52
C THR A 219 -14.84 -2.41 55.03
N HIS A 220 -15.99 -1.86 54.65
CA HIS A 220 -16.28 -1.51 53.27
C HIS A 220 -15.31 -0.46 52.69
N LEU A 221 -14.94 0.56 53.49
CA LEU A 221 -13.95 1.55 53.07
C LEU A 221 -12.57 0.93 52.84
N LEU A 222 -12.17 -0.05 53.66
CA LEU A 222 -10.89 -0.73 53.56
C LEU A 222 -10.79 -1.60 52.29
N GLU A 223 -11.90 -2.23 51.89
CA GLU A 223 -12.04 -2.94 50.61
C GLU A 223 -11.90 -1.98 49.42
N LEU A 224 -12.64 -0.87 49.43
CA LEU A 224 -12.58 0.18 48.40
C LEU A 224 -11.16 0.76 48.21
N ILE A 225 -10.46 0.98 49.32
CA ILE A 225 -9.07 1.42 49.31
C ILE A 225 -8.16 0.34 48.68
N GLY A 226 -8.45 -0.95 48.93
CA GLY A 226 -7.76 -2.07 48.31
C GLY A 226 -7.92 -2.09 46.80
N ASP A 227 -9.16 -2.00 46.32
CA ASP A 227 -9.49 -2.00 44.89
C ASP A 227 -8.82 -0.82 44.14
N LEU A 228 -8.81 0.36 44.75
CA LEU A 228 -8.12 1.54 44.22
C LEU A 228 -6.60 1.31 44.07
N LEU A 229 -6.00 0.59 45.01
CA LEU A 229 -4.57 0.26 45.03
C LEU A 229 -4.21 -0.71 43.90
N ASP A 230 -5.06 -1.70 43.64
CA ASP A 230 -4.86 -2.65 42.57
C ASP A 230 -5.02 -2.00 41.19
N LEU A 231 -5.93 -1.04 41.04
CA LEU A 231 -6.04 -0.22 39.84
C LEU A 231 -4.81 0.67 39.63
N ALA A 232 -4.19 1.16 40.71
CA ALA A 232 -3.02 2.04 40.65
C ALA A 232 -1.70 1.33 40.31
N LYS A 233 -1.67 -0.01 40.24
CA LYS A 233 -0.50 -0.80 39.82
C LYS A 233 -0.38 -0.97 38.30
N VAL A 234 -1.45 -0.67 37.54
CA VAL A 234 -1.54 -0.76 36.08
C VAL A 234 -1.14 0.57 35.45
#